data_AF-A0A3S0CHW6-F1
#
_entry.id   AF-A0A3S0CHW6-F1
#
_cell.length_a   1.000
_cell.length_b   1.000
_cell.length_c   1.000
_cell.angle_alpha   90.00
_cell.angle_beta   90.00
_cell.angle_gamma   90.00
#
_symmetry.space_group_name_H-M   'P 1'
#
loop_
_entity.id
_entity.type
_entity.pdbx_description
1 polymer ?
#
loop_
_entity_poly.entity_id
_entity_poly.type
_entity_poly.pdbx_seq_one_letter_code
_entity_poly.pdbx_strand_id
1 'polypeptide(L)'
;MSNEFAAAIAAGLTGLIAGIWFWNVRMRRIPIAEFGLNDVHRVLRFEAPEHRNRVLLRGWMTRSEWHQMLQRQHAAIADEQRRRGVAESEL
;
A
#
# COMPACT_ATOMS: atom_id res chain seq x y z
N MET A 1 -14.77 4.98 41.12
CA MET A 1 -13.62 5.25 40.24
C MET A 1 -13.75 6.71 39.83
N SER A 2 -12.79 7.58 40.13
CA SER A 2 -12.91 9.02 39.82
C SER A 2 -12.93 9.24 38.31
N ASN A 3 -13.67 10.24 37.83
CA ASN A 3 -13.77 10.59 36.41
C ASN A 3 -12.39 10.87 35.78
N GLU A 4 -11.43 11.34 36.58
CA GLU A 4 -10.04 11.59 36.17
C GLU A 4 -9.29 10.30 35.81
N PHE A 5 -9.53 9.21 36.55
CA PHE A 5 -8.91 7.91 36.27
C PHE A 5 -9.44 7.32 34.96
N ALA A 6 -10.74 7.46 34.71
CA ALA A 6 -11.35 7.05 33.44
C ALA A 6 -10.83 7.88 32.25
N ALA A 7 -10.66 9.20 32.44
CA ALA A 7 -10.11 10.09 31.43
C ALA A 7 -8.65 9.75 31.08
N ALA A 8 -7.83 9.43 32.09
CA ALA A 8 -6.43 9.02 31.88
C ALA A 8 -6.32 7.71 31.08
N ILE A 9 -7.17 6.72 31.38
CA ILE A 9 -7.23 5.46 30.63
C ILE A 9 -7.66 5.72 29.18
N ALA A 10 -8.71 6.52 28.98
CA ALA A 10 -9.19 6.86 27.64
C ALA A 10 -8.10 7.54 26.80
N ALA A 11 -7.40 8.54 27.37
CA ALA A 11 -6.30 9.21 26.70
C ALA A 11 -5.15 8.26 26.32
N GLY A 12 -4.79 7.34 27.23
CA GLY A 12 -3.77 6.32 26.96
C GLY A 12 -4.15 5.38 25.80
N LEU A 13 -5.40 4.91 25.78
CA LEU A 13 -5.91 4.06 24.70
C LEU A 13 -5.96 4.81 23.36
N THR A 14 -6.42 6.06 23.36
CA THR A 14 -6.44 6.88 22.14
C THR A 14 -5.04 7.10 21.58
N GLY A 15 -4.06 7.40 22.44
CA GLY A 15 -2.66 7.54 22.03
C GLY A 15 -2.09 6.25 21.44
N LEU A 16 -2.38 5.09 22.06
CA LEU A 16 -1.97 3.79 21.57
C LEU A 16 -2.58 3.48 20.19
N ILE A 17 -3.88 3.70 20.02
CA ILE A 17 -4.59 3.48 18.75
C ILE A 17 -4.00 4.38 17.65
N ALA A 18 -3.80 5.67 17.93
CA ALA A 18 -3.19 6.61 17.00
C ALA A 18 -1.77 6.19 16.61
N GLY A 19 -0.97 5.72 17.57
CA GLY A 19 0.38 5.20 17.33
C GLY A 19 0.40 3.95 16.44
N ILE A 20 -0.48 2.98 16.72
CA ILE A 20 -0.62 1.76 15.91
C ILE A 20 -1.07 2.11 14.49
N TRP A 21 -2.03 3.02 14.35
CA TRP A 21 -2.50 3.48 13.05
C TRP A 21 -1.38 4.16 12.26
N PHE A 22 -0.66 5.10 12.89
CA PHE A 22 0.46 5.80 12.26
C PHE A 22 1.56 4.83 11.83
N TRP A 23 1.91 3.86 12.68
CA TRP A 23 2.87 2.81 12.34
C TRP A 23 2.42 2.01 11.11
N ASN A 24 1.17 1.53 11.10
CA ASN A 24 0.62 0.75 9.99
C ASN A 24 0.48 1.52 8.68
N VAL A 25 0.23 2.82 8.75
CA VAL A 25 0.04 3.66 7.55
C VAL A 25 1.39 4.14 7.02
N ARG A 26 2.32 4.53 7.90
CA ARG A 26 3.51 5.28 7.50
C ARG A 26 4.82 4.54 7.62
N MET A 27 4.96 3.68 8.62
CA MET A 27 6.23 2.99 8.93
C MET A 27 6.24 1.54 8.49
N ARG A 28 5.08 0.91 8.30
CA ARG A 28 4.99 -0.50 7.91
C ARG A 28 5.60 -0.70 6.52
N ARG A 29 6.64 -1.52 6.50
CA ARG A 29 7.35 -1.98 5.31
C ARG A 29 6.77 -3.34 4.93
N ILE A 30 6.32 -3.46 3.70
CA ILE A 30 5.80 -4.69 3.12
C ILE A 30 6.97 -5.36 2.40
N PRO A 31 7.47 -6.50 2.88
CA PRO A 31 8.59 -7.18 2.25
C PRO A 31 8.16 -7.74 0.89
N ILE A 32 9.02 -7.58 -0.10
CA ILE A 32 8.74 -8.03 -1.48
C ILE A 32 8.61 -9.57 -1.54
N ALA A 33 9.28 -10.27 -0.63
CA ALA A 33 9.22 -11.72 -0.51
C ALA A 33 7.81 -12.25 -0.20
N GLU A 34 6.92 -11.47 0.44
CA GLU A 34 5.54 -11.90 0.75
C GLU A 34 4.69 -12.10 -0.51
N PHE A 35 5.05 -11.48 -1.64
CA PHE A 35 4.31 -11.62 -2.89
C PHE A 35 4.75 -12.83 -3.72
N GLY A 36 5.94 -13.40 -3.47
CA GLY A 36 6.53 -14.40 -4.35
C GLY A 36 7.16 -13.80 -5.62
N LEU A 37 8.30 -14.35 -6.05
CA LEU A 37 9.16 -13.75 -7.10
C LEU A 37 8.45 -13.52 -8.44
N ASN A 38 7.50 -14.38 -8.81
CA ASN A 38 6.75 -14.23 -10.07
C ASN A 38 5.77 -13.04 -10.02
N ASP A 39 5.03 -12.89 -8.92
CA ASP A 39 4.08 -11.80 -8.79
C ASP A 39 4.80 -10.46 -8.65
N VAL A 40 5.97 -10.43 -8.01
CA VAL A 40 6.82 -9.24 -7.93
C VAL A 40 7.21 -8.73 -9.32
N HIS A 41 7.67 -9.61 -10.22
CA HIS A 41 8.02 -9.19 -11.58
C HIS A 41 6.81 -8.70 -12.37
N ARG A 42 5.66 -9.36 -12.23
CA ARG A 42 4.41 -8.95 -12.88
C ARG A 42 3.96 -7.57 -12.39
N VAL A 43 4.01 -7.36 -11.08
CA VAL A 43 3.56 -6.15 -10.40
C VAL A 43 4.48 -4.97 -10.68
N LEU A 44 5.80 -5.20 -10.70
CA LEU A 44 6.79 -4.18 -11.01
C LEU A 44 6.96 -3.89 -12.51
N ARG A 45 6.25 -4.60 -13.40
CA ARG A 45 6.29 -4.36 -14.85
C ARG A 45 5.80 -2.96 -15.23
N PHE A 46 4.90 -2.39 -14.41
CA PHE A 46 4.28 -1.08 -14.62
C PHE A 46 5.07 0.06 -13.97
N GLU A 47 6.15 -0.25 -13.26
CA GLU A 47 6.99 0.73 -12.59
C GLU A 47 8.14 1.21 -13.48
N ALA A 48 8.54 2.47 -13.29
CA ALA A 48 9.72 3.01 -13.94
C ALA A 48 10.97 2.20 -13.55
N PRO A 49 11.93 1.97 -14.47
CA PRO A 49 13.11 1.15 -14.20
C PRO A 49 13.89 1.57 -12.96
N GLU A 50 14.00 2.87 -12.69
CA GLU A 50 14.72 3.44 -11.55
C GLU A 50 13.99 3.15 -10.23
N HIS A 51 12.67 3.23 -10.23
CA HIS A 51 11.85 2.91 -9.05
C HIS A 51 11.86 1.41 -8.79
N ARG A 52 11.67 0.60 -9.85
CA ARG A 52 11.77 -0.86 -9.78
C ARG A 52 13.10 -1.30 -9.17
N ASN A 53 14.21 -0.78 -9.67
CA ASN A 53 15.54 -1.17 -9.19
C ASN A 53 15.74 -0.77 -7.72
N ARG A 54 15.27 0.43 -7.33
CA ARG A 54 15.30 0.89 -5.94
C ARG A 54 14.50 -0.03 -5.01
N VAL A 55 13.30 -0.45 -5.43
CA VAL A 55 12.43 -1.34 -4.67
C VAL A 55 13.06 -2.73 -4.54
N LEU A 56 13.60 -3.29 -5.63
CA LEU A 56 14.27 -4.59 -5.62
C LEU A 56 15.53 -4.61 -4.75
N LEU A 57 16.41 -3.60 -4.87
CA LEU A 57 17.61 -3.48 -4.05
C LEU A 57 17.29 -3.36 -2.56
N ARG A 58 16.20 -2.64 -2.24
CA ARG A 58 15.73 -2.43 -0.87
C ARG A 58 15.02 -3.64 -0.28
N GLY A 59 14.38 -4.47 -1.11
CA GLY A 59 13.69 -5.70 -0.69
C GLY A 59 12.31 -5.48 -0.04
N TRP A 60 11.82 -4.24 0.05
CA TRP A 60 10.51 -3.92 0.65
C TRP A 60 9.87 -2.66 0.02
N MET A 61 8.55 -2.52 0.16
CA MET A 61 7.75 -1.35 -0.22
C MET A 61 7.08 -0.71 1.00
N THR A 62 6.96 0.61 1.05
CA THR A 62 6.03 1.25 2.01
C THR A 62 4.60 1.05 1.53
N ARG A 63 3.64 1.15 2.44
CA ARG A 63 2.21 1.13 2.09
C ARG A 63 1.84 2.23 1.08
N SER A 64 2.45 3.42 1.17
CA SER A 64 2.22 4.50 0.22
C SER A 64 2.75 4.18 -1.18
N GLU A 65 3.95 3.62 -1.29
CA GLU A 65 4.50 3.20 -2.58
C GLU A 65 3.66 2.07 -3.18
N TRP A 66 3.24 1.11 -2.36
CA TRP A 66 2.33 0.04 -2.77
C TRP A 66 1.01 0.59 -3.35
N HIS A 67 0.39 1.56 -2.66
CA HIS A 67 -0.87 2.14 -3.09
C HIS A 67 -0.73 2.92 -4.41
N GLN A 68 0.36 3.69 -4.57
CA GLN A 68 0.65 4.40 -5.82
C GLN A 68 0.87 3.44 -6.99
N MET A 69 1.61 2.35 -6.77
CA MET A 69 1.81 1.33 -7.79
C MET A 69 0.48 0.69 -8.21
N LEU A 70 -0.39 0.35 -7.25
CA LEU A 70 -1.71 -0.21 -7.55
C LEU A 70 -2.56 0.76 -8.39
N GLN A 71 -2.53 2.05 -8.08
CA GLN A 71 -3.20 3.08 -8.88
C GLN A 71 -2.66 3.13 -10.32
N ARG A 72 -1.33 3.07 -10.52
CA ARG A 72 -0.73 3.04 -11.85
C ARG A 72 -1.12 1.78 -12.64
N GLN A 73 -1.19 0.63 -11.97
CA GLN A 73 -1.65 -0.61 -12.59
C GLN A 73 -3.10 -0.51 -13.06
N HIS A 74 -4.00 -0.02 -12.19
CA HIS A 74 -5.40 0.19 -12.58
C HIS A 74 -5.53 1.16 -13.75
N ALA A 75 -4.76 2.25 -13.75
CA ALA A 75 -4.74 3.20 -14.86
C ALA A 75 -4.26 2.55 -16.17
N ALA A 76 -3.20 1.73 -16.12
CA ALA A 76 -2.69 1.02 -17.29
C ALA A 76 -3.67 -0.04 -17.81
N ILE A 77 -4.34 -0.77 -16.92
CA ILE A 77 -5.37 -1.75 -17.29
C ILE A 77 -6.57 -1.04 -17.92
N ALA A 78 -7.03 0.06 -17.32
CA ALA A 78 -8.15 0.84 -17.86
C ALA A 78 -7.81 1.45 -19.23
N ASP A 79 -6.58 1.93 -19.44
CA ASP A 79 -6.14 2.43 -20.75
C ASP A 79 -6.12 1.32 -21.80
N GLU A 80 -5.61 0.13 -21.43
CA GLU A 80 -5.62 -1.04 -22.32
C GLU A 80 -7.04 -1.54 -22.64
N GLN A 81 -7.95 -1.55 -21.66
CA GLN A 81 -9.36 -1.89 -21.88
C GLN A 81 -10.03 -0.89 -22.83
N ARG A 82 -9.77 0.41 -22.65
CA ARG A 82 -10.24 1.46 -23.54
C ARG A 82 -9.73 1.28 -24.96
N ARG A 83 -8.43 0.95 -25.13
CA ARG A 83 -7.83 0.67 -26.45
C ARG A 83 -8.45 -0.55 -27.12
N ARG A 84 -8.86 -1.55 -26.35
CA ARG A 84 -9.53 -2.76 -26.84
C ARG A 84 -11.02 -2.57 -27.09
N GLY A 85 -11.57 -1.38 -26.83
CA GLY A 85 -13.00 -1.09 -27.02
C GLY A 85 -13.91 -1.84 -26.04
N VAL A 86 -13.36 -2.38 -24.94
CA VAL A 86 -14.14 -3.00 -23.87
C VAL A 86 -14.68 -1.87 -23.01
N ALA A 87 -15.80 -1.30 -23.43
CA ALA A 87 -16.55 -0.37 -22.61
C ALA A 87 -17.11 -1.12 -21.39
N GLU A 88 -17.21 -0.42 -20.26
CA GLU A 88 -17.57 -0.85 -18.90
C GLU A 88 -18.94 -1.56 -18.77
N SER A 89 -19.59 -1.93 -19.87
CA SER A 89 -20.94 -2.51 -19.95
C SER A 89 -21.01 -4.04 -19.86
N GLU A 90 -19.91 -4.74 -19.58
CA GLU A 90 -19.88 -6.22 -19.48
C GLU A 90 -19.30 -6.75 -18.14
N LEU A 91 -19.44 -5.99 -17.06
CA LEU A 91 -19.26 -6.48 -15.67
C LEU A 91 -20.57 -6.30 -14.90
#